data_AF-A0A1G1FRE9-F1
#
_entry.id   AF-A0A1G1FRE9-F1
#
_cell.length_a   1.000
_cell.length_b   1.000
_cell.length_c   1.000
_cell.angle_alpha   90.00
_cell.angle_beta   90.00
_cell.angle_gamma   90.00
#
_symmetry.space_group_name_H-M   'P 1'
#
loop_
_entity.id
_entity.type
_entity.pdbx_description
1 polymer ?
#
loop_
_entity_poly.entity_id
_entity_poly.type
_entity_poly.pdbx_seq_one_letter_code
_entity_poly.pdbx_strand_id
1 'polypeptide(L)'
;MESIFLVLSLVSIVVMFFALYQAFVLKKKVPGGKVKETWDFLAGLIVLFFAGYLSTPFFRMLPPEIKDVLVGVIFLAGAVFVLIVVKLLYKIVEDLGL
;
A
#
# COMPACT_ATOMS: atom_id res chain seq x y z
N MET A 1 17.24 16.64 11.67
CA MET A 1 15.84 16.16 11.55
C MET A 1 15.31 16.27 10.13
N GLU A 2 15.52 17.41 9.45
CA GLU A 2 15.07 17.62 8.07
C GLU A 2 15.64 16.61 7.05
N SER A 3 16.95 16.38 7.07
CA SER A 3 17.59 15.40 6.16
C SER A 3 17.08 13.98 6.40
N ILE A 4 16.77 13.64 7.66
CA ILE A 4 16.23 12.32 8.02
C ILE A 4 14.83 12.13 7.43
N PHE A 5 13.95 13.13 7.54
CA PHE A 5 12.61 13.08 6.96
C PHE A 5 12.67 12.90 5.43
N LEU A 6 13.55 13.63 4.75
CA LEU A 6 13.70 13.55 3.30
C LEU A 6 14.24 12.17 2.88
N VAL A 7 15.24 11.64 3.59
CA VAL A 7 15.76 10.29 3.33
C VAL A 7 14.69 9.23 3.52
N LEU A 8 13.92 9.29 4.62
CA LEU A 8 12.80 8.35 4.85
C LEU A 8 11.76 8.45 3.72
N SER A 9 11.38 9.67 3.33
CA SER A 9 10.43 9.90 2.25
C SER A 9 10.90 9.26 0.94
N LEU A 10 12.16 9.50 0.54
CA LEU A 10 12.74 8.93 -0.68
C LEU A 10 12.82 7.40 -0.62
N VAL A 11 13.29 6.83 0.49
CA VAL A 11 13.38 5.37 0.67
C VAL A 11 11.99 4.74 0.61
N SER A 12 11.00 5.32 1.28
CA SER A 12 9.62 4.82 1.23
C SER A 12 9.04 4.85 -0.18
N ILE A 13 9.30 5.91 -0.96
CA ILE A 13 8.87 5.99 -2.38
C ILE A 13 9.50 4.84 -3.20
N VAL A 14 10.80 4.57 -3.02
CA VAL A 14 11.48 3.47 -3.73
C VAL A 14 10.89 2.11 -3.36
N VAL A 15 10.68 1.85 -2.07
CA VAL A 15 10.08 0.59 -1.59
C VAL A 15 8.67 0.42 -2.15
N MET A 16 7.86 1.48 -2.14
CA MET A 16 6.50 1.43 -2.65
C MET A 16 6.43 1.27 -4.16
N PHE A 17 7.35 1.89 -4.91
CA PHE A 17 7.49 1.67 -6.34
C PHE A 17 7.80 0.20 -6.64
N PHE A 18 8.73 -0.41 -5.89
CA PHE A 18 9.03 -1.83 -6.01
C PHE A 18 7.84 -2.72 -5.64
N ALA A 19 7.12 -2.40 -4.57
CA ALA A 19 5.91 -3.13 -4.17
C ALA A 19 4.82 -3.05 -5.26
N LEU A 20 4.62 -1.88 -5.85
CA LEU A 20 3.68 -1.67 -6.94
C LEU A 20 4.07 -2.45 -8.20
N TYR A 21 5.36 -2.40 -8.58
CA TYR A 21 5.90 -3.20 -9.67
C TYR A 21 5.65 -4.69 -9.44
N GLN A 22 5.96 -5.20 -8.25
CA GLN A 22 5.72 -6.60 -7.88
C GLN A 22 4.24 -6.96 -7.93
N ALA A 23 3.34 -6.09 -7.43
CA ALA A 23 1.90 -6.32 -7.47
C ALA A 23 1.41 -6.53 -8.91
N PHE A 24 1.91 -5.77 -9.88
CA PHE A 24 1.53 -5.93 -11.29
C PHE A 24 2.19 -7.11 -11.98
N VAL A 25 3.45 -7.40 -11.67
CA VAL A 25 4.17 -8.55 -12.25
C VAL A 25 3.56 -9.86 -11.76
N LEU A 26 3.34 -9.99 -10.45
CA LEU A 26 2.81 -11.19 -9.83
C LEU A 26 1.34 -11.42 -10.18
N LYS A 27 0.55 -10.37 -10.44
CA LYS A 27 -0.83 -10.47 -10.93
C LYS A 27 -0.96 -11.44 -12.12
N LYS A 28 0.02 -11.47 -13.02
CA LYS A 28 0.02 -12.36 -14.20
C LYS A 28 0.08 -13.84 -13.85
N LYS A 29 0.54 -14.17 -12.64
CA LYS A 29 0.66 -15.54 -12.12
C LYS A 29 -0.54 -15.94 -11.24
N VAL A 30 -1.42 -14.99 -10.92
CA VAL A 30 -2.58 -15.24 -10.05
C VAL A 30 -3.68 -15.93 -10.85
N PRO A 31 -4.21 -17.07 -10.39
CA PRO A 31 -5.36 -17.72 -11.01
C PRO A 31 -6.56 -16.77 -11.10
N GLY A 32 -7.41 -16.95 -12.11
CA GLY A 32 -8.63 -16.14 -12.27
C GLY A 32 -9.64 -16.31 -11.13
N GLY A 33 -10.76 -15.58 -11.23
CA GLY A 33 -11.84 -15.63 -10.24
C GLY A 33 -11.58 -14.76 -9.00
N LYS A 34 -12.13 -15.18 -7.85
CA LYS A 34 -12.14 -14.38 -6.60
C LYS A 34 -10.75 -14.00 -6.09
N VAL A 35 -9.73 -14.82 -6.37
CA VAL A 35 -8.33 -14.52 -5.99
C VAL A 35 -7.81 -13.32 -6.78
N LYS A 36 -8.06 -13.28 -8.10
CA LYS A 36 -7.70 -12.16 -8.95
C LYS A 36 -8.43 -10.87 -8.58
N GLU A 37 -9.71 -10.95 -8.23
CA GLU A 37 -10.48 -9.79 -7.76
C GLU A 37 -9.89 -9.20 -6.47
N THR A 38 -9.53 -10.06 -5.52
CA THR A 38 -8.90 -9.63 -4.27
C THR A 38 -7.52 -9.04 -4.51
N TRP A 39 -6.76 -9.64 -5.43
CA TRP A 39 -5.47 -9.12 -5.87
C TRP A 39 -5.61 -7.73 -6.51
N ASP A 40 -6.62 -7.52 -7.35
CA ASP A 40 -6.87 -6.24 -8.01
C ASP A 40 -7.24 -5.15 -7.00
N PHE A 41 -8.00 -5.51 -5.97
CA PHE A 41 -8.28 -4.61 -4.84
C PHE A 41 -7.00 -4.26 -4.06
N LEU A 42 -6.15 -5.24 -3.75
CA LEU A 42 -4.86 -5.00 -3.10
C LEU A 42 -3.93 -4.13 -3.94
N ALA A 43 -3.86 -4.37 -5.25
CA ALA A 43 -3.09 -3.54 -6.17
C ALA A 43 -3.60 -2.09 -6.18
N GLY A 44 -4.92 -1.89 -6.13
CA GLY A 44 -5.54 -0.57 -5.97
C GLY A 44 -5.11 0.14 -4.67
N LEU A 45 -5.09 -0.58 -3.55
CA LEU A 45 -4.60 -0.04 -2.27
C LEU A 45 -3.10 0.32 -2.34
N ILE A 46 -2.27 -0.50 -2.98
CA ILE A 46 -0.84 -0.23 -3.16
C ILE A 46 -0.63 1.02 -4.02
N VAL A 47 -1.43 1.20 -5.08
CA VAL A 47 -1.43 2.44 -5.89
C VAL A 47 -1.79 3.65 -5.03
N LEU A 48 -2.84 3.56 -4.21
CA LEU A 48 -3.26 4.63 -3.29
C LEU A 48 -2.14 4.99 -2.31
N PHE A 49 -1.50 3.99 -1.70
CA PHE A 49 -0.35 4.21 -0.82
C PHE A 49 0.79 4.88 -1.57
N PHE A 50 1.16 4.38 -2.75
CA PHE A 50 2.25 4.95 -3.54
C PHE A 50 2.00 6.43 -3.85
N ALA A 51 0.78 6.79 -4.24
CA ALA A 51 0.39 8.20 -4.42
C ALA A 51 0.55 9.02 -3.13
N GLY A 52 0.14 8.46 -1.98
CA GLY A 52 0.40 9.07 -0.66
C GLY A 52 1.89 9.27 -0.39
N TYR A 53 2.74 8.28 -0.65
CA TYR A 53 4.18 8.38 -0.45
C TYR A 53 4.84 9.40 -1.38
N LEU A 54 4.39 9.52 -2.64
CA LEU A 54 4.87 10.55 -3.57
C LEU A 54 4.59 11.97 -3.07
N SER A 55 3.56 12.17 -2.25
CA SER A 55 3.24 13.47 -1.68
C SER A 55 4.12 13.86 -0.47
N THR A 56 4.79 12.90 0.18
CA THR A 56 5.57 13.13 1.41
C THR A 56 6.68 14.19 1.30
N PRO A 57 7.44 14.31 0.19
CA PRO A 57 8.44 15.38 0.05
C PRO A 57 7.82 16.79 0.03
N PHE A 58 6.54 16.89 -0.35
CA PHE A 58 5.80 18.15 -0.46
C PHE A 58 4.95 18.49 0.77
N PHE A 59 4.96 17.65 1.82
CA PHE A 59 4.11 17.84 3.00
C PHE A 59 4.28 19.19 3.69
N ARG A 60 5.44 19.82 3.57
CA ARG A 60 5.70 21.15 4.17
C ARG A 60 5.03 22.30 3.42
N MET A 61 4.65 22.06 2.16
CA MET A 61 3.94 23.03 1.33
C MET A 61 2.42 22.91 1.49
N LEU A 62 1.93 21.86 2.16
CA LEU A 62 0.51 21.61 2.36
C LEU A 62 0.01 22.29 3.63
N PRO A 63 -1.21 22.88 3.60
CA PRO A 63 -1.94 23.25 4.81
C PRO A 63 -2.08 22.06 5.78
N PRO A 64 -2.04 22.30 7.11
CA PRO A 64 -2.17 21.24 8.12
C PRO A 64 -3.43 20.38 7.93
N GLU A 65 -4.56 20.99 7.61
CA GLU A 65 -5.85 20.29 7.45
C GLU A 65 -5.82 19.31 6.28
N ILE A 66 -5.14 19.68 5.18
CA ILE A 66 -4.98 18.81 4.01
C ILE A 66 -4.06 17.63 4.35
N LYS A 67 -2.99 17.89 5.10
CA LYS A 67 -2.09 16.83 5.58
C LYS A 67 -2.82 15.84 6.48
N ASP A 68 -3.66 16.31 7.39
CA ASP A 68 -4.41 15.46 8.32
C ASP A 68 -5.41 14.57 7.56
N VAL A 69 -6.12 15.11 6.59
CA VAL A 69 -7.03 14.33 5.73
C VAL A 69 -6.25 13.29 4.93
N LEU A 70 -5.12 13.65 4.33
CA LEU A 70 -4.28 12.73 3.53
C LEU A 70 -3.77 11.58 4.40
N VAL A 71 -3.21 11.88 5.58
CA VAL A 71 -2.76 10.86 6.53
C VAL A 71 -3.92 9.98 6.97
N GLY A 72 -5.09 10.56 7.27
CA GLY A 72 -6.29 9.82 7.66
C GLY A 72 -6.76 8.83 6.58
N VAL A 73 -6.78 9.25 5.31
CA VAL A 73 -7.11 8.37 4.17
C VAL A 73 -6.12 7.22 4.06
N ILE A 74 -4.82 7.51 4.17
CA ILE A 74 -3.76 6.49 4.12
C ILE A 74 -3.87 5.53 5.31
N PHE A 75 -4.19 6.02 6.51
CA PHE A 75 -4.37 5.17 7.70
C PHE A 75 -5.59 4.27 7.57
N LEU A 76 -6.72 4.78 7.08
CA LEU A 76 -7.91 3.99 6.82
C LEU A 76 -7.65 2.90 5.77
N ALA A 77 -7.02 3.27 4.66
CA ALA A 77 -6.60 2.31 3.65
C ALA A 77 -5.62 1.27 4.22
N GLY A 78 -4.72 1.68 5.11
CA GLY A 78 -3.81 0.82 5.86
C GLY A 78 -4.56 -0.22 6.70
N ALA A 79 -5.57 0.20 7.46
CA ALA A 79 -6.39 -0.71 8.25
C ALA A 79 -7.14 -1.73 7.38
N VAL A 80 -7.70 -1.28 6.26
CA VAL A 80 -8.36 -2.17 5.28
C VAL A 80 -7.37 -3.16 4.68
N PHE A 81 -6.17 -2.70 4.29
CA PHE A 81 -5.11 -3.55 3.77
C PHE A 81 -4.73 -4.65 4.76
N VAL A 82 -4.48 -4.30 6.02
CA VAL A 82 -4.14 -5.27 7.09
C VAL A 82 -5.25 -6.30 7.26
N LEU A 83 -6.52 -5.87 7.30
CA LEU A 83 -7.66 -6.79 7.44
C LEU A 83 -7.70 -7.83 6.30
N ILE A 84 -7.46 -7.39 5.06
CA ILE A 84 -7.46 -8.28 3.90
C ILE A 84 -6.27 -9.22 3.94
N VAL A 85 -5.08 -8.73 4.25
CA VAL A 85 -3.87 -9.55 4.34
C VAL A 85 -4.01 -10.62 5.42
N VAL A 86 -4.52 -10.28 6.60
CA VAL A 86 -4.76 -11.27 7.68
C VAL A 86 -5.73 -12.36 7.22
N LYS A 87 -6.86 -11.97 6.60
CA LYS A 87 -7.84 -12.94 6.07
C LYS A 87 -7.26 -13.83 4.97
N LEU A 88 -6.44 -13.26 4.08
CA LEU A 88 -5.78 -14.00 3.02
C LEU A 88 -4.76 -14.99 3.58
N LEU A 89 -3.92 -14.56 4.52
CA LEU A 89 -2.94 -15.43 5.17
C LEU A 89 -3.63 -16.58 5.90
N TYR A 90 -4.69 -16.29 6.66
CA TYR A 90 -5.50 -17.32 7.32
C TYR A 90 -6.05 -18.34 6.33
N LYS A 91 -6.64 -17.87 5.22
CA LYS A 91 -7.16 -18.75 4.18
C LYS A 91 -6.07 -19.60 3.52
N ILE A 92 -4.88 -19.04 3.28
CA ILE A 92 -3.75 -19.80 2.73
C ILE A 92 -3.30 -20.89 3.70
N VAL A 93 -3.23 -20.59 5.01
CA VAL A 93 -2.90 -21.58 6.05
C VAL A 93 -3.94 -22.70 6.08
N GLU A 94 -5.24 -22.34 6.05
CA GLU A 94 -6.37 -23.28 5.98
C GLU A 94 -6.30 -24.17 4.71
N ASP A 95 -6.06 -23.57 3.54
CA ASP A 95 -5.93 -24.29 2.26
C ASP A 95 -4.73 -25.25 2.24
N LEU A 96 -3.68 -24.95 3.04
CA LEU A 96 -2.49 -25.80 3.21
C LEU A 96 -2.64 -26.87 4.31
N GLY A 97 -3.75 -26.85 5.07
CA GLY A 97 -4.01 -27.79 6.15
C GLY A 97 -3.11 -27.62 7.38
N LEU A 98 -2.63 -26.39 7.63
CA LEU A 98 -1.77 -26.02 8.76
C LEU A 98 -2.56 -25.50 9.97
#